data_AF-A0A315ZNB8-F1
#
_entry.id   AF-A0A315ZNB8-F1
#
_cell.length_a   1.000
_cell.length_b   1.000
_cell.length_c   1.000
_cell.angle_alpha   90.00
_cell.angle_beta   90.00
_cell.angle_gamma   90.00
#
_symmetry.space_group_name_H-M   'P 1'
#
loop_
_entity.id
_entity.type
_entity.pdbx_description
1 polymer ?
#
loop_
_entity_poly.entity_id
_entity_poly.type
_entity_poly.pdbx_seq_one_letter_code
_entity_poly.pdbx_strand_id
1 'polypeptide(L)'
;MKRIPNCITLIRIFASVSLLLVEPFSIPFFFFYVICGISDVLDGYIARRMDACSKFGQVFDSISDLIFISIVLFIFIPVINLPLWSIYWIAAIAAVRLISIITGFVKYQRLAFLHTYANKATGIVLFFFPFLFPVFGKEITVSIVCCMASISAAEELLINLISKTLSRDRSSIFNK
;
A
#
# COMPACT_ATOMS: atom_id res chain seq x y z
N MET A 1 20.32 7.02 -21.27
CA MET A 1 18.86 6.83 -21.31
C MET A 1 18.27 6.49 -19.92
N LYS A 2 18.80 7.08 -18.83
CA LYS A 2 18.36 6.84 -17.43
C LYS A 2 17.26 7.80 -16.94
N ARG A 3 16.70 8.62 -17.84
CA ARG A 3 15.76 9.71 -17.50
C ARG A 3 14.29 9.33 -17.62
N ILE A 4 13.97 8.25 -18.32
CA ILE A 4 12.58 7.83 -18.57
C ILE A 4 11.85 7.45 -17.26
N PRO A 5 12.42 6.62 -16.37
CA PRO A 5 11.77 6.32 -15.09
C PRO A 5 11.56 7.60 -14.26
N ASN A 6 12.56 8.48 -14.20
CA ASN A 6 12.44 9.74 -13.46
C ASN A 6 11.35 10.66 -14.01
N CYS A 7 11.13 10.69 -15.33
CA CYS A 7 10.02 11.44 -15.92
C CYS A 7 8.67 10.87 -15.50
N ILE A 8 8.54 9.54 -15.40
CA ILE A 8 7.31 8.88 -14.95
C ILE A 8 7.05 9.18 -13.47
N THR A 9 8.09 9.10 -12.64
CA THR A 9 8.00 9.51 -11.22
C THR A 9 7.58 10.97 -11.07
N LEU A 10 8.05 11.87 -11.95
CA LEU A 10 7.66 13.28 -11.95
C LEU A 10 6.19 13.48 -12.38
N ILE A 11 5.72 12.71 -13.37
CA ILE A 11 4.29 12.66 -13.73
C ILE A 11 3.46 12.21 -12.53
N ARG A 12 3.90 11.21 -11.77
CA ARG A 12 3.23 10.74 -10.55
C ARG A 12 3.11 11.85 -9.51
N ILE A 13 4.17 12.61 -9.26
CA ILE A 13 4.13 13.76 -8.34
C ILE A 13 3.10 14.79 -8.82
N PHE A 14 3.14 15.15 -10.10
CA PHE A 14 2.23 16.14 -10.65
C PHE A 14 0.77 15.68 -10.58
N ALA A 15 0.50 14.43 -10.95
CA ALA A 15 -0.83 13.83 -10.85
C ALA A 15 -1.30 13.75 -9.38
N SER A 16 -0.40 13.42 -8.45
CA SER A 16 -0.71 13.36 -7.02
C SER A 16 -1.09 14.74 -6.48
N VAL A 17 -0.33 15.78 -6.80
CA VAL A 17 -0.66 17.15 -6.40
C VAL A 17 -1.97 17.62 -7.04
N SER A 18 -2.24 17.23 -8.28
CA SER A 18 -3.50 17.54 -8.97
C SER A 18 -4.73 16.96 -8.26
N LEU A 19 -4.59 15.86 -7.50
CA LEU A 19 -5.69 15.30 -6.70
C LEU A 19 -6.22 16.29 -5.64
N LEU A 20 -5.38 17.20 -5.13
CA LEU A 20 -5.81 18.22 -4.16
C LEU A 20 -6.66 19.31 -4.79
N LEU A 21 -6.58 19.48 -6.11
CA LEU A 21 -7.28 20.54 -6.85
C LEU A 21 -8.65 20.11 -7.38
N VAL A 22 -8.99 18.83 -7.24
CA VAL A 22 -10.21 18.24 -7.78
C VAL A 22 -11.09 17.70 -6.65
N GLU A 23 -12.40 17.69 -6.89
CA GLU A 23 -13.35 17.19 -5.90
C GLU A 23 -13.19 15.67 -5.69
N PRO A 24 -13.14 15.17 -4.44
CA PRO A 24 -13.03 13.75 -4.17
C PRO A 24 -14.14 12.93 -4.85
N PHE A 25 -13.80 11.75 -5.38
CA PHE A 25 -14.72 10.87 -6.11
C PHE A 25 -15.34 11.43 -7.40
N SER A 26 -14.89 12.59 -7.89
CA SER A 26 -15.27 13.09 -9.22
C SER A 26 -14.56 12.34 -10.35
N ILE A 27 -15.07 12.47 -11.59
CA ILE A 27 -14.41 11.89 -12.78
C ILE A 27 -12.95 12.37 -12.92
N PRO A 28 -12.62 13.66 -12.76
CA PRO A 28 -11.23 14.13 -12.76
C PRO A 28 -10.38 13.52 -11.65
N PHE A 29 -10.94 13.31 -10.45
CA PHE A 29 -10.22 12.66 -9.35
C PHE A 29 -9.81 11.24 -9.72
N PHE A 30 -10.74 10.43 -10.24
CA PHE A 30 -10.42 9.08 -10.67
C PHE A 30 -9.40 9.06 -11.81
N PHE A 31 -9.47 10.01 -12.74
CA PHE A 31 -8.50 10.11 -13.82
C PHE A 31 -7.06 10.30 -13.30
N PHE A 32 -6.83 11.30 -12.43
CA PHE A 32 -5.50 11.52 -11.84
C PHE A 32 -5.07 10.37 -10.93
N TYR A 33 -5.99 9.79 -10.18
CA TYR A 33 -5.70 8.68 -9.26
C TYR A 33 -5.22 7.43 -10.02
N VAL A 34 -5.89 7.09 -11.13
CA VAL A 34 -5.47 5.99 -12.01
C VAL A 34 -4.10 6.27 -12.64
N ILE A 35 -3.85 7.51 -13.07
CA ILE A 35 -2.54 7.89 -13.60
C ILE A 35 -1.44 7.65 -12.57
N CYS A 36 -1.66 8.03 -11.30
CA CYS A 36 -0.69 7.75 -10.23
C CYS A 36 -0.41 6.25 -10.10
N GLY A 37 -1.45 5.42 -10.02
CA GLY A 37 -1.27 3.97 -9.89
C GLY A 37 -0.61 3.31 -11.11
N ILE A 38 -0.94 3.74 -12.32
CA ILE A 38 -0.31 3.23 -13.55
C ILE A 38 1.15 3.66 -13.62
N SER A 39 1.47 4.91 -13.24
CA SER A 39 2.84 5.42 -13.28
C SER A 39 3.79 4.64 -12.37
N ASP A 40 3.31 4.19 -11.20
CA ASP A 40 4.06 3.37 -10.25
C ASP A 40 4.38 1.94 -10.73
N VAL A 41 3.49 1.37 -11.54
CA VAL A 41 3.78 0.07 -12.14
C VAL A 41 4.74 0.24 -13.33
N LEU A 42 4.58 1.33 -14.09
CA LEU A 42 5.35 1.59 -15.30
C LEU A 42 6.80 1.98 -15.01
N ASP A 43 7.07 2.84 -14.01
CA ASP A 43 8.45 3.24 -13.69
C ASP A 43 9.28 2.04 -13.21
N GLY A 44 8.71 1.19 -12.34
CA GLY A 44 9.34 -0.05 -11.87
C GLY A 44 9.55 -1.07 -12.98
N TYR A 45 8.59 -1.23 -13.89
CA TYR A 45 8.72 -2.12 -15.05
C TYR A 45 9.81 -1.64 -16.03
N ILE A 46 9.82 -0.34 -16.36
CA ILE A 46 10.76 0.24 -17.31
C ILE A 46 12.17 0.26 -16.71
N ALA A 47 12.32 0.60 -15.43
CA ALA A 47 13.62 0.58 -14.75
C ALA A 47 14.28 -0.81 -14.81
N ARG A 48 13.49 -1.89 -14.62
CA ARG A 48 13.97 -3.27 -14.73
C ARG A 48 14.32 -3.66 -16.18
N ARG A 49 13.46 -3.31 -17.14
CA ARG A 49 13.68 -3.61 -18.57
C ARG A 49 14.91 -2.92 -19.15
N MET A 50 15.22 -1.71 -18.68
CA MET A 50 16.32 -0.89 -19.19
C MET A 50 17.62 -1.05 -18.41
N ASP A 51 17.67 -1.94 -17.41
CA ASP A 51 18.76 -2.04 -16.42
C ASP A 51 19.18 -0.65 -15.88
N ALA A 52 18.18 0.22 -15.73
CA ALA A 52 18.35 1.65 -15.43
C ALA A 52 18.11 1.96 -13.94
N CYS A 53 18.16 0.93 -13.09
CA CYS A 53 18.05 1.05 -11.65
C CYS A 53 19.20 1.91 -11.10
N SER A 54 18.88 3.12 -10.64
CA SER A 54 19.86 4.03 -10.02
C SER A 54 19.44 4.33 -8.58
N LYS A 55 20.43 4.53 -7.69
CA LYS A 55 20.17 4.91 -6.29
C LYS A 55 19.32 6.18 -6.20
N PHE A 56 19.60 7.16 -7.07
CA PHE A 56 18.82 8.40 -7.15
C PHE A 56 17.37 8.14 -7.55
N GLY A 57 17.14 7.34 -8.61
CA GLY A 57 15.78 7.00 -9.06
C GLY A 57 14.98 6.28 -7.98
N GLN A 58 15.60 5.34 -7.24
CA GLN A 58 14.94 4.64 -6.14
C GLN A 58 14.53 5.58 -5.00
N VAL A 59 15.39 6.52 -4.62
CA VAL A 59 15.05 7.53 -3.59
C VAL A 59 13.93 8.45 -4.10
N PHE A 60 14.00 8.88 -5.36
CA PHE A 60 13.01 9.76 -5.96
C PHE A 60 11.62 9.09 -6.06
N ASP A 61 11.61 7.80 -6.40
CA ASP A 61 10.43 6.93 -6.42
C ASP A 61 9.79 6.85 -5.03
N SER A 62 10.59 6.54 -4.00
CA SER A 62 10.10 6.48 -2.61
C SER A 62 9.54 7.82 -2.11
N ILE A 63 10.13 8.95 -2.52
CA ILE A 63 9.60 10.29 -2.18
C ILE A 63 8.26 10.53 -2.86
N SER A 64 8.14 10.17 -4.13
CA SER A 64 6.89 10.34 -4.89
C SER A 64 5.77 9.45 -4.33
N ASP A 65 6.08 8.23 -3.89
CA ASP A 65 5.12 7.35 -3.21
C ASP A 65 4.65 7.95 -1.89
N LEU A 66 5.57 8.51 -1.10
CA LEU A 66 5.23 9.16 0.15
C LEU A 66 4.32 10.37 -0.09
N ILE A 67 4.58 11.17 -1.12
CA ILE A 67 3.73 12.30 -1.52
C ILE A 67 2.34 11.79 -1.90
N PHE A 68 2.25 10.79 -2.77
CA PHE A 68 0.98 10.21 -3.20
C PHE A 68 0.16 9.69 -2.01
N ILE A 69 0.76 8.84 -1.18
CA ILE A 69 0.10 8.28 0.00
C ILE A 69 -0.35 9.38 0.96
N SER A 70 0.49 10.38 1.21
CA SER A 70 0.17 11.49 2.11
C SER A 70 -1.03 12.30 1.61
N ILE A 71 -1.07 12.61 0.30
CA ILE A 71 -2.18 13.35 -0.32
C ILE A 71 -3.46 12.52 -0.28
N VAL A 72 -3.39 11.25 -0.63
CA VAL A 72 -4.53 10.33 -0.60
C VAL A 72 -5.11 10.22 0.81
N LEU A 73 -4.27 10.07 1.84
CA LEU A 73 -4.71 10.06 3.23
C LEU A 73 -5.32 11.40 3.65
N PHE A 74 -4.70 12.51 3.27
CA PHE A 74 -5.20 13.85 3.57
C PHE A 74 -6.61 14.09 2.99
N ILE A 75 -6.86 13.61 1.77
CA ILE A 75 -8.18 13.71 1.13
C ILE A 75 -9.20 12.78 1.80
N PHE A 76 -8.81 11.54 2.11
CA PHE A 76 -9.75 10.53 2.58
C PHE A 76 -10.10 10.59 4.07
N ILE A 77 -9.16 10.97 4.94
CA ILE A 77 -9.40 11.07 6.39
C ILE A 77 -10.65 11.90 6.72
N PRO A 78 -10.82 13.14 6.21
CA PRO A 78 -11.99 13.96 6.52
C PRO A 78 -13.26 13.46 5.82
N VAL A 79 -13.13 12.83 4.64
CA VAL A 79 -14.28 12.46 3.80
C VAL A 79 -14.93 11.15 4.23
N ILE A 80 -14.15 10.16 4.69
CA ILE A 80 -14.67 8.83 5.00
C ILE A 80 -15.57 8.82 6.25
N ASN A 81 -15.40 9.77 7.18
CA ASN A 81 -16.10 9.84 8.47
C ASN A 81 -16.38 8.43 9.05
N LEU A 82 -15.30 7.79 9.47
CA LEU A 82 -15.31 6.40 9.89
C LEU A 82 -16.18 6.23 11.15
N PRO A 83 -17.10 5.25 11.16
CA PRO A 83 -17.84 4.93 12.36
C PRO A 83 -16.90 4.35 13.43
N LEU A 84 -17.24 4.52 14.71
CA LEU A 84 -16.39 4.09 15.83
C LEU A 84 -16.02 2.61 15.78
N TRP A 85 -16.93 1.75 15.31
CA TRP A 85 -16.67 0.31 15.16
C TRP A 85 -15.49 0.03 14.21
N SER A 86 -15.38 0.78 13.11
CA SER A 86 -14.28 0.63 12.15
C SER A 86 -12.95 1.07 12.76
N ILE A 87 -12.95 2.13 13.57
CA ILE A 87 -11.76 2.62 14.27
C ILE A 87 -11.23 1.54 15.24
N TYR A 88 -12.12 0.92 16.03
CA TYR A 88 -11.72 -0.17 16.93
C TYR A 88 -11.17 -1.38 16.16
N TRP A 89 -11.75 -1.72 15.00
CA TRP A 89 -11.26 -2.82 14.18
C TRP A 89 -9.89 -2.52 13.56
N ILE A 90 -9.70 -1.33 12.99
CA ILE A 90 -8.40 -0.88 12.46
C ILE A 90 -7.35 -0.89 13.58
N ALA A 91 -7.70 -0.41 14.78
CA ALA A 91 -6.81 -0.45 15.94
C ALA A 91 -6.44 -1.88 16.36
N ALA A 92 -7.38 -2.82 16.33
CA ALA A 92 -7.11 -4.23 16.59
C ALA A 92 -6.16 -4.83 15.55
N ILE A 93 -6.37 -4.54 14.24
CA ILE A 93 -5.46 -4.99 13.17
C ILE A 93 -4.06 -4.41 13.37
N ALA A 94 -3.96 -3.13 13.72
CA ALA A 94 -2.69 -2.46 13.99
C ALA A 94 -1.97 -3.11 15.19
N ALA A 95 -2.69 -3.45 16.26
CA ALA A 95 -2.13 -4.16 17.41
C ALA A 95 -1.59 -5.55 17.02
N VAL A 96 -2.34 -6.32 16.22
CA VAL A 96 -1.87 -7.63 15.71
C VAL A 96 -0.61 -7.47 14.87
N ARG A 97 -0.54 -6.47 13.98
CA ARG A 97 0.67 -6.19 13.19
C ARG A 97 1.86 -5.80 14.07
N LEU A 98 1.65 -4.96 15.08
CA LEU A 98 2.71 -4.58 16.02
C LEU A 98 3.23 -5.81 16.78
N ILE A 99 2.35 -6.69 17.26
CA ILE A 99 2.74 -7.95 17.90
C ILE A 99 3.53 -8.83 16.93
N SER A 100 3.12 -8.91 15.66
CA SER A 100 3.83 -9.65 14.63
C SER A 100 5.24 -9.10 14.38
N ILE A 101 5.38 -7.77 14.27
CA ILE A 101 6.68 -7.11 14.10
C ILE A 101 7.57 -7.34 15.34
N ILE A 102 7.02 -7.21 16.55
CA ILE A 102 7.76 -7.44 17.81
C ILE A 102 8.22 -8.90 17.91
N THR A 103 7.34 -9.87 17.62
CA THR A 103 7.70 -11.30 17.64
C THR A 103 8.77 -11.62 16.60
N GLY A 104 8.67 -11.07 15.38
CA GLY A 104 9.73 -11.17 14.37
C GLY A 104 11.04 -10.52 14.84
N PHE A 105 10.97 -9.33 15.44
CA PHE A 105 12.16 -8.62 15.92
C PHE A 105 12.87 -9.36 17.06
N VAL A 106 12.13 -9.83 18.06
CA VAL A 106 12.70 -10.60 19.19
C VAL A 106 13.33 -11.90 18.70
N LYS A 107 12.68 -12.59 17.77
CA LYS A 107 13.11 -13.90 17.27
C LYS A 107 14.28 -13.84 16.29
N TYR A 108 14.33 -12.84 15.43
CA TYR A 108 15.32 -12.75 14.35
C TYR A 108 16.34 -11.63 14.54
N GLN A 109 16.20 -10.79 15.57
CA GLN A 109 17.07 -9.64 15.88
C GLN A 109 17.30 -8.70 14.67
N ARG A 110 16.35 -8.71 13.73
CA ARG A 110 16.33 -7.89 12.51
C ARG A 110 14.90 -7.51 12.20
N LEU A 111 14.69 -6.25 11.84
CA LEU A 111 13.42 -5.82 11.24
C LEU A 111 13.27 -6.53 9.90
N ALA A 112 12.29 -7.42 9.85
CA ALA A 112 11.94 -8.16 8.65
C ALA A 112 10.51 -7.81 8.30
N PHE A 113 10.36 -6.83 7.41
CA PHE A 113 9.09 -6.59 6.75
C PHE A 113 8.84 -7.77 5.83
N LEU A 114 7.92 -8.66 6.21
CA LEU A 114 7.54 -9.82 5.41
C LEU A 114 6.61 -9.34 4.28
N HIS A 115 7.10 -9.37 3.05
CA HIS A 115 6.28 -9.10 1.86
C HIS A 115 5.47 -10.34 1.47
N THR A 116 4.46 -10.68 2.29
CA THR A 116 3.54 -11.78 2.00
C THR A 116 2.61 -11.45 0.82
N TYR A 117 2.13 -12.47 0.10
CA TYR A 117 1.12 -12.24 -0.95
C TYR A 117 -0.17 -11.62 -0.38
N ALA A 118 -0.55 -11.90 0.88
CA ALA A 118 -1.70 -11.23 1.47
C ALA A 118 -1.47 -9.73 1.68
N ASN A 119 -0.27 -9.30 2.10
CA ASN A 119 0.05 -7.87 2.17
C ASN A 119 -0.11 -7.20 0.80
N LYS A 120 0.32 -7.88 -0.28
CA LYS A 120 0.15 -7.39 -1.65
C LYS A 120 -1.33 -7.34 -2.07
N ALA A 121 -2.11 -8.36 -1.73
CA ALA A 121 -3.54 -8.40 -2.01
C ALA A 121 -4.29 -7.28 -1.24
N THR A 122 -3.99 -7.06 0.04
CA THR A 122 -4.55 -5.96 0.82
C THR A 122 -4.20 -4.60 0.22
N GLY A 123 -2.96 -4.42 -0.27
CA GLY A 123 -2.56 -3.20 -0.98
C GLY A 123 -3.38 -2.94 -2.25
N ILE A 124 -3.65 -3.99 -3.05
CA ILE A 124 -4.50 -3.88 -4.24
C ILE A 124 -5.93 -3.50 -3.85
N VAL A 125 -6.51 -4.16 -2.85
CA VAL A 125 -7.86 -3.83 -2.37
C VAL A 125 -7.93 -2.39 -1.86
N LEU A 126 -6.90 -1.93 -1.15
CA LEU A 126 -6.80 -0.56 -0.65
C LEU A 126 -6.64 0.47 -1.79
N PHE A 127 -5.95 0.12 -2.87
CA PHE A 127 -5.89 0.96 -4.07
C PHE A 127 -7.25 1.06 -4.78
N PHE A 128 -8.04 -0.02 -4.80
CA PHE A 128 -9.39 0.01 -5.36
C PHE A 128 -10.44 0.62 -4.42
N PHE A 129 -10.09 0.91 -3.17
CA PHE A 129 -10.98 1.49 -2.16
C PHE A 129 -11.79 2.71 -2.68
N PRO A 130 -11.17 3.71 -3.36
CA PRO A 130 -11.91 4.89 -3.82
C PRO A 130 -13.00 4.57 -4.85
N PHE A 131 -12.85 3.48 -5.61
CA PHE A 131 -13.83 3.02 -6.60
C PHE A 131 -14.97 2.25 -5.94
N LEU A 132 -14.66 1.48 -4.89
CA LEU A 132 -15.65 0.70 -4.16
C LEU A 132 -16.56 1.58 -3.30
N PHE A 133 -16.03 2.67 -2.76
CA PHE A 133 -16.73 3.57 -1.85
C PHE A 133 -18.04 4.15 -2.43
N PRO A 134 -18.08 4.75 -3.64
CA PRO A 134 -19.34 5.25 -4.22
C PRO A 134 -20.31 4.14 -4.67
N VAL A 135 -19.83 2.92 -4.91
CA VAL A 135 -20.66 1.81 -5.42
C VAL A 135 -21.34 1.04 -4.29
N PHE A 136 -20.59 0.68 -3.24
CA PHE A 136 -21.06 -0.17 -2.15
C PHE A 136 -21.37 0.61 -0.87
N GLY A 137 -20.97 1.88 -0.80
CA GLY A 137 -21.10 2.72 0.38
C GLY A 137 -20.03 2.42 1.44
N LYS A 138 -19.85 3.39 2.35
CA LYS A 138 -18.76 3.40 3.33
C LYS A 138 -18.66 2.14 4.20
N GLU A 139 -19.78 1.65 4.73
CA GLU A 139 -19.80 0.57 5.73
C GLU A 139 -19.30 -0.75 5.12
N ILE A 140 -19.79 -1.09 3.92
CA ILE A 140 -19.43 -2.32 3.21
C ILE A 140 -17.98 -2.24 2.74
N THR A 141 -17.58 -1.12 2.14
CA THR A 141 -16.21 -0.95 1.64
C THR A 141 -15.19 -1.05 2.78
N VAL A 142 -15.42 -0.38 3.91
CA VAL A 142 -14.54 -0.45 5.08
C VAL A 142 -14.49 -1.85 5.67
N SER A 143 -15.64 -2.56 5.74
CA SER A 143 -15.68 -3.95 6.20
C SER A 143 -14.84 -4.87 5.32
N ILE A 144 -14.94 -4.75 3.99
CA ILE A 144 -14.15 -5.56 3.03
C ILE A 144 -12.64 -5.33 3.27
N VAL A 145 -12.22 -4.08 3.37
CA VAL A 145 -10.81 -3.73 3.61
C VAL A 145 -10.35 -4.27 4.97
N CYS A 146 -11.14 -4.12 6.03
CA CYS A 146 -10.79 -4.60 7.37
C CYS A 146 -10.69 -6.12 7.43
N CYS A 147 -11.60 -6.86 6.77
CA CYS A 147 -11.52 -8.31 6.67
C CYS A 147 -10.23 -8.76 5.97
N MET A 148 -9.92 -8.18 4.81
CA MET A 148 -8.71 -8.51 4.07
C MET A 148 -7.44 -8.15 4.86
N ALA A 149 -7.42 -7.00 5.52
CA ALA A 149 -6.30 -6.57 6.36
C ALA A 149 -6.13 -7.46 7.60
N SER A 150 -7.23 -7.96 8.18
CA SER A 150 -7.20 -8.91 9.31
C SER A 150 -6.59 -10.25 8.90
N ILE A 151 -7.01 -10.79 7.75
CA ILE A 151 -6.44 -12.04 7.19
C ILE A 151 -4.95 -11.87 6.94
N SER A 152 -4.55 -10.76 6.32
CA SER A 152 -3.15 -10.44 6.07
C SER A 152 -2.32 -10.32 7.35
N ALA A 153 -2.84 -9.63 8.38
CA ALA A 153 -2.15 -9.50 9.66
C ALA A 153 -2.01 -10.84 10.40
N ALA A 154 -3.05 -11.70 10.32
CA ALA A 154 -3.02 -13.04 10.89
C ALA A 154 -2.01 -13.95 10.17
N GLU A 155 -1.94 -13.90 8.83
CA GLU A 155 -0.95 -14.66 8.05
C GLU A 155 0.47 -14.25 8.45
N GLU A 156 0.74 -12.95 8.55
CA GLU A 156 2.06 -12.43 8.95
C GLU A 156 2.46 -12.90 10.36
N LEU A 157 1.53 -12.85 11.31
CA LEU A 157 1.74 -13.34 12.67
C LEU A 157 2.02 -14.86 12.69
N LEU A 158 1.23 -15.65 11.97
CA LEU A 158 1.41 -17.11 11.89
C LEU A 158 2.75 -17.48 11.29
N ILE A 159 3.20 -16.79 10.23
CA ILE A 159 4.52 -17.01 9.63
C ILE A 159 5.63 -16.74 10.66
N ASN A 160 5.55 -15.63 11.39
CA ASN A 160 6.53 -15.29 12.42
C ASN A 160 6.56 -16.32 13.58
N LEU A 161 5.41 -16.87 13.95
CA LEU A 161 5.32 -17.91 14.98
C LEU A 161 5.91 -19.24 14.51
N ILE A 162 5.53 -19.71 13.31
CA ILE A 162 5.87 -21.05 12.81
C ILE A 162 7.28 -21.12 12.23
N SER A 163 7.75 -20.08 11.56
CA SER A 163 9.03 -20.14 10.83
C SER A 163 10.23 -20.19 11.79
N LYS A 164 11.15 -21.14 11.63
CA LYS A 164 12.41 -21.19 12.39
C LYS A 164 13.51 -20.30 11.80
N THR A 165 13.37 -19.85 10.56
CA THR A 165 14.37 -19.05 9.83
C THR A 165 13.74 -17.87 9.10
N LEU A 166 14.40 -16.72 9.12
CA LEU A 166 13.92 -15.51 8.46
C LEU A 166 14.13 -15.59 6.94
N SER A 167 13.12 -16.03 6.20
CA SER A 167 13.11 -15.98 4.74
C SER A 167 12.36 -14.72 4.29
N ARG A 168 13.09 -13.67 3.89
CA ARG A 168 12.53 -12.40 3.41
C ARG A 168 11.74 -12.54 2.10
N ASP A 169 12.03 -13.57 1.31
CA ASP A 169 11.35 -13.92 0.05
C ASP A 169 10.34 -15.07 0.19
N ARG A 170 9.79 -15.31 1.40
CA ARG A 170 8.74 -16.34 1.50
C ARG A 170 7.43 -15.81 0.96
N SER A 171 7.03 -16.39 -0.17
CA SER A 171 5.93 -15.94 -0.98
C SER A 171 4.58 -16.27 -0.32
N SER A 172 4.43 -17.42 0.34
CA SER A 172 3.22 -17.81 1.11
C SER A 172 3.55 -18.90 2.15
N ILE A 173 2.66 -19.10 3.13
CA ILE A 173 2.67 -20.24 4.10
C ILE A 173 2.86 -21.61 3.39
N PHE A 174 2.39 -21.74 2.15
CA PHE A 174 2.41 -23.01 1.41
C PHE A 174 3.71 -23.31 0.63
N ASN A 175 4.63 -22.36 0.51
CA ASN A 175 5.93 -22.65 -0.09
C ASN A 175 6.93 -23.01 1.01
N LYS A 176 7.24 -24.31 1.08
CA LYS A 176 8.27 -24.91 1.92
C LYS A 176 9.66 -24.44 1.52
#